data_AF-V5B8K4-F1
#
_entry.id   AF-V5B8K4-F1
#
_cell.length_a   1.000
_cell.length_b   1.000
_cell.length_c   1.000
_cell.angle_alpha   90.00
_cell.angle_beta   90.00
_cell.angle_gamma   90.00
#
_symmetry.space_group_name_H-M   'P 1'
#
loop_
_entity.id
_entity.type
_entity.pdbx_description
1 polymer ?
#
loop_
_entity_poly.entity_id
_entity_poly.type
_entity_poly.pdbx_seq_one_letter_code
_entity_poly.pdbx_strand_id
1 'polypeptide(L)'
;MPIIEASIGIGLPRDEVYRISQDYSVRYDWDPFSDSLKMIGDGEYSACIGGQVSVRSKLGMEMVVEFVQVKPPKNAAIKMVSLGI
;
A
#
# COMPACT_ATOMS: atom_id res chain seq x y z
N MET A 1 9.36 19.32 -2.17
CA MET A 1 9.74 17.92 -2.43
C MET A 1 9.61 17.67 -3.92
N PRO A 2 10.51 16.89 -4.53
CA PRO A 2 10.33 16.44 -5.91
C PRO A 2 9.06 15.60 -6.02
N ILE A 3 8.35 15.72 -7.14
CA ILE A 3 7.25 14.83 -7.52
C ILE A 3 7.84 13.79 -8.46
N ILE A 4 7.63 12.51 -8.16
CA ILE A 4 8.06 11.38 -8.99
C ILE A 4 6.80 10.71 -9.52
N GLU A 5 6.71 10.53 -10.84
CA GLU A 5 5.58 9.89 -11.50
C GLU A 5 6.06 8.69 -12.33
N ALA A 6 5.33 7.59 -12.27
CA ALA A 6 5.58 6.39 -13.07
C ALA A 6 4.23 5.79 -13.51
N SER A 7 4.20 5.20 -14.70
CA SER A 7 2.99 4.56 -15.23
C SER A 7 3.33 3.27 -15.98
N ILE A 8 2.40 2.33 -15.93
CA ILE A 8 2.46 1.06 -16.66
C ILE A 8 1.05 0.69 -17.11
N GLY A 9 0.92 0.10 -18.31
CA GLY A 9 -0.35 -0.43 -18.81
C GLY A 9 -0.61 -1.83 -18.27
N ILE A 10 -1.83 -2.07 -17.77
CA ILE A 10 -2.26 -3.39 -17.30
C ILE A 10 -3.50 -3.80 -18.12
N GLY A 11 -3.45 -4.97 -18.73
CA GLY A 11 -4.50 -5.50 -19.61
C GLY A 11 -5.73 -6.08 -18.87
N LEU A 12 -6.11 -5.48 -17.74
CA LEU A 12 -7.24 -5.90 -16.91
C LEU A 12 -8.19 -4.72 -16.66
N PRO A 13 -9.48 -4.98 -16.37
CA PRO A 13 -10.42 -3.96 -15.91
C PRO A 13 -9.89 -3.19 -14.69
N ARG A 14 -10.19 -1.88 -14.62
CA ARG A 14 -9.68 -0.99 -13.57
C ARG A 14 -10.08 -1.43 -12.17
N ASP A 15 -11.31 -1.88 -12.00
CA ASP A 15 -11.85 -2.39 -10.74
C ASP A 15 -11.12 -3.64 -10.26
N GLU A 16 -10.76 -4.54 -11.18
CA GLU A 16 -9.97 -5.72 -10.86
C GLU A 16 -8.54 -5.35 -10.45
N VAL A 17 -7.88 -4.46 -11.20
CA VAL A 17 -6.55 -3.95 -10.85
C VAL A 17 -6.58 -3.25 -9.48
N TYR A 18 -7.60 -2.43 -9.23
CA TYR A 18 -7.77 -1.76 -7.94
C TYR A 18 -7.93 -2.79 -6.81
N ARG A 19 -8.81 -3.78 -6.98
CA ARG A 19 -9.03 -4.84 -6.00
C ARG A 19 -7.74 -5.58 -5.66
N ILE A 20 -6.96 -6.00 -6.66
CA ILE A 20 -5.66 -6.66 -6.47
C ILE A 20 -4.67 -5.74 -5.75
N SER A 21 -4.65 -4.44 -6.09
CA SER A 21 -3.75 -3.48 -5.42
C SER A 21 -4.02 -3.30 -3.92
N GLN A 22 -5.27 -3.56 -3.51
CA GLN A 22 -5.72 -3.47 -2.11
C GLN A 22 -5.79 -4.85 -1.43
N ASP A 23 -5.51 -5.94 -2.15
CA ASP A 23 -5.50 -7.31 -1.61
C ASP A 23 -4.10 -7.65 -1.10
N TYR A 24 -3.96 -7.65 0.22
CA TYR A 24 -2.68 -7.84 0.87
C TYR A 24 -2.27 -9.32 0.93
N SER A 25 -3.16 -10.25 0.60
CA SER A 25 -2.83 -11.68 0.52
C SER A 25 -1.94 -12.02 -0.67
N VAL A 26 -1.99 -11.21 -1.74
CA VAL A 26 -1.20 -11.38 -2.97
C VAL A 26 -0.18 -10.25 -3.20
N ARG A 27 -0.01 -9.36 -2.21
CA ARG A 27 0.83 -8.16 -2.35
C ARG A 27 2.27 -8.48 -2.71
N TYR A 28 2.82 -9.53 -2.13
CA TYR A 28 4.21 -9.93 -2.33
C TYR A 28 4.48 -10.55 -3.70
N ASP A 29 3.43 -10.96 -4.42
CA ASP A 29 3.55 -11.52 -5.77
C ASP A 29 3.93 -10.45 -6.80
N TRP A 30 3.55 -9.18 -6.56
CA TRP A 30 3.73 -8.09 -7.51
C TRP A 30 4.50 -6.89 -6.96
N ASP A 31 4.52 -6.65 -5.65
CA ASP A 31 5.24 -5.51 -5.06
C ASP A 31 6.74 -5.86 -4.87
N PRO A 32 7.64 -5.22 -5.62
CA PRO A 32 9.07 -5.49 -5.50
C PRO A 32 9.68 -4.87 -4.22
N PHE A 33 8.98 -3.96 -3.55
CA PHE A 33 9.48 -3.21 -2.40
C PHE A 33 9.21 -3.91 -1.07
N SER A 34 7.99 -4.38 -0.85
CA SER A 34 7.54 -4.91 0.44
C SER A 34 8.06 -6.34 0.69
N ASP A 35 8.59 -6.57 1.89
CA ASP A 35 8.95 -7.88 2.43
C ASP A 35 7.89 -8.39 3.42
N SER A 36 7.44 -7.53 4.34
CA SER A 36 6.31 -7.83 5.21
C SER A 36 5.47 -6.60 5.54
N LEU A 37 4.20 -6.84 5.84
CA LEU A 37 3.18 -5.83 6.10
C LEU A 37 2.34 -6.27 7.30
N LYS A 38 2.04 -5.32 8.20
CA LYS A 38 1.16 -5.55 9.34
C LYS A 38 0.27 -4.34 9.58
N MET A 39 -1.04 -4.56 9.64
CA MET A 39 -1.96 -3.50 10.10
C MET A 39 -1.69 -3.15 11.55
N ILE A 40 -1.69 -1.87 11.85
CA ILE A 40 -1.62 -1.36 13.21
C ILE A 40 -3.04 -1.10 13.70
N GLY A 41 -3.41 -1.74 14.81
CA GLY A 41 -4.75 -1.67 15.41
C GLY A 41 -5.41 -3.04 15.56
N ASP A 42 -6.61 -3.05 16.14
CA ASP A 42 -7.42 -4.25 16.34
C ASP A 42 -8.40 -4.43 15.18
N GLY A 43 -8.37 -5.58 14.49
CA GLY A 43 -9.34 -5.95 13.46
C GLY A 43 -8.74 -6.62 12.21
N GLU A 44 -9.63 -7.08 11.32
CA GLU A 44 -9.26 -7.54 9.99
C GLU A 44 -8.77 -6.38 9.11
N TYR A 45 -7.88 -6.67 8.17
CA TYR A 45 -7.35 -5.67 7.23
C TYR A 45 -8.49 -5.00 6.46
N SER A 46 -8.51 -3.67 6.47
CA SER A 46 -9.37 -2.86 5.61
C SER A 46 -8.68 -1.55 5.26
N ALA A 47 -8.62 -1.23 3.96
CA ALA A 47 -8.12 0.06 3.49
C ALA A 47 -9.13 1.14 3.85
N CYS A 48 -8.91 1.84 4.96
CA CYS A 48 -9.72 2.96 5.42
C CYS A 48 -8.86 4.20 5.69
N ILE A 49 -9.42 5.39 5.54
CA ILE A 49 -8.71 6.63 5.85
C ILE A 49 -8.32 6.63 7.33
N GLY A 50 -7.06 6.93 7.63
CA GLY A 50 -6.48 6.86 8.97
C GLY A 50 -5.94 5.48 9.36
N GLY A 51 -6.24 4.42 8.59
CA GLY A 51 -5.66 3.10 8.80
C GLY A 51 -4.15 3.11 8.61
N GLN A 52 -3.42 2.47 9.53
CA GLN A 52 -1.96 2.44 9.52
C GLN A 52 -1.41 1.04 9.23
N VAL A 53 -0.31 1.00 8.49
CA VAL A 53 0.40 -0.22 8.10
C VAL A 53 1.86 -0.07 8.48
N SER A 54 2.39 -1.00 9.27
CA SER A 54 3.83 -1.22 9.43
C SER A 54 4.33 -2.01 8.23
N VAL A 55 5.38 -1.50 7.58
CA VAL A 55 5.99 -2.06 6.38
C VAL A 55 7.46 -2.34 6.67
N ARG A 56 7.90 -3.56 6.35
CA ARG A 56 9.32 -3.89 6.18
C ARG A 56 9.60 -4.07 4.70
N SER A 57 10.65 -3.43 4.20
CA SER A 57 11.09 -3.58 2.81
C SER A 57 12.07 -4.74 2.65
N LYS A 58 12.25 -5.23 1.42
CA LYS A 58 13.24 -6.28 1.09
C LYS A 58 14.70 -5.85 1.33
N LEU A 59 14.94 -4.54 1.48
CA LEU A 59 16.25 -3.97 1.82
C LEU A 59 16.44 -3.74 3.33
N GLY A 60 15.48 -4.15 4.16
CA GLY A 60 15.56 -4.05 5.61
C GLY A 60 15.05 -2.74 6.22
N MET A 61 14.61 -1.77 5.42
CA MET A 61 14.00 -0.54 5.97
C MET A 61 12.63 -0.84 6.58
N GLU A 62 12.33 -0.19 7.70
CA GLU A 62 11.02 -0.26 8.35
C GLU A 62 10.31 1.10 8.31
N MET A 63 8.99 1.11 8.15
CA MET A 63 8.22 2.36 8.14
C MET A 63 6.78 2.12 8.56
N VAL A 64 6.12 3.18 9.02
CA VAL A 64 4.67 3.20 9.16
C VAL A 64 4.09 4.16 8.14
N VAL A 65 3.07 3.69 7.42
CA VAL A 65 2.30 4.49 6.47
C VAL A 65 0.86 4.57 6.90
N GLU A 66 0.20 5.69 6.59
CA GLU A 66 -1.21 5.96 6.88
C GLU A 66 -1.96 6.22 5.58
N PHE A 67 -3.12 5.59 5.41
CA PHE A 67 -4.03 5.89 4.31
C PHE A 67 -4.65 7.28 4.50
N VAL A 68 -4.42 8.17 3.53
CA VAL A 68 -5.02 9.52 3.50
C VAL A 68 -6.19 9.62 2.52
N GLN A 69 -6.31 8.67 1.60
CA GLN A 69 -7.42 8.58 0.65
C GLN A 69 -7.67 7.13 0.25
N VAL A 70 -8.94 6.75 0.18
CA VAL A 70 -9.40 5.48 -0.38
C VAL A 70 -10.63 5.77 -1.23
N LYS A 71 -10.51 5.62 -2.56
CA LYS A 71 -11.59 5.93 -3.52
C LYS A 71 -11.67 4.84 -4.60
N PRO A 72 -12.29 3.69 -4.31
CA PRO A 72 -12.48 2.63 -5.28
C PRO A 72 -13.32 3.09 -6.49
N PRO A 73 -13.07 2.58 -7.71
CA PRO A 73 -11.91 1.78 -8.14
C PRO A 73 -10.74 2.67 -8.64
N LYS A 74 -10.69 3.94 -8.23
CA LYS A 74 -9.82 4.95 -8.86
C LYS A 74 -8.43 4.99 -8.24
N ASN A 75 -8.34 5.20 -6.93
CA ASN A 75 -7.05 5.36 -6.26
C ASN A 75 -7.12 5.10 -4.75
N ALA A 76 -5.96 4.80 -4.19
CA ALA A 76 -5.66 4.88 -2.78
C ALA A 76 -4.37 5.70 -2.64
N ALA A 77 -4.25 6.47 -1.57
CA ALA A 77 -3.05 7.25 -1.30
C ALA A 77 -2.63 7.05 0.15
N ILE A 78 -1.32 6.94 0.36
CA ILE A 78 -0.70 6.80 1.65
C ILE A 78 0.31 7.92 1.87
N LYS A 79 0.54 8.27 3.13
CA LYS A 79 1.70 9.07 3.55
C LYS A 79 2.54 8.26 4.52
N MET A 80 3.85 8.43 4.48
CA MET A 80 4.72 7.93 5.54
C MET A 80 4.52 8.78 6.80
N VAL A 81 4.33 8.13 7.96
CA VAL A 81 4.16 8.80 9.27
C VAL A 81 5.32 8.52 10.23
N SER A 82 6.06 7.42 10.03
CA SER A 82 7.33 7.18 10.72
C SER A 82 8.28 6.34 9.87
N LEU A 83 9.58 6.50 10.13
CA LEU A 83 10.66 5.70 9.54
C LEU A 83 11.38 4.98 10.71
N GLY A 84 11.42 3.65 10.66
CA GLY A 84 12.26 2.81 11.50
C GLY A 84 13.56 2.50 10.75
N ILE A 85 14.71 2.72 11.42
CA ILE A 85 16.03 2.37 10.88
C ILE A 85 16.42 1.01 11.43
#